data_AF-A0A2X5SQ15-F1
#
_entry.id   AF-A0A2X5SQ15-F1
#
_cell.length_a   1.000
_cell.length_b   1.000
_cell.length_c   1.000
_cell.angle_alpha   90.00
_cell.angle_beta   90.00
_cell.angle_gamma   90.00
#
_symmetry.space_group_name_H-M   'P 1'
#
loop_
_entity.id
_entity.type
_entity.pdbx_description
1 polymer ?
#
loop_
_entity_poly.entity_id
_entity_poly.type
_entity_poly.pdbx_seq_one_letter_code
_entity_poly.pdbx_strand_id
1 'polypeptide(L)'
;MTVIRNKADITGESPGAESEAGHTLIRLSARTGGGIDTLREHLKQSMGFSGNIEGGFIARRRHLEALELAGTHLLQGRGQLLDARAGELLAEELRLAQLALSEITGEFTADDLLGRIFSSFCIGK
;
A
#
# COMPACT_ATOMS: atom_id res chain seq x y z
N MET A 1 -13.61 13.40 -12.63
CA MET A 1 -13.09 13.20 -14.00
C MET A 1 -12.34 14.47 -14.40
N THR A 2 -11.17 14.35 -15.03
CA THR A 2 -10.37 15.50 -15.48
C THR A 2 -10.09 15.33 -16.97
N VAL A 3 -10.35 16.38 -17.76
CA VAL A 3 -10.12 16.40 -19.21
C VAL A 3 -8.86 17.21 -19.49
N ILE A 4 -7.97 16.69 -20.33
CA ILE A 4 -6.74 17.37 -20.72
C ILE A 4 -6.81 17.72 -22.21
N ARG A 5 -6.76 19.02 -22.52
CA ARG A 5 -6.68 19.54 -23.88
C ARG A 5 -5.25 20.00 -24.15
N ASN A 6 -4.52 19.18 -24.89
CA ASN A 6 -3.15 19.48 -25.31
C ASN A 6 -3.15 20.35 -26.58
N LYS A 7 -1.98 20.90 -26.92
CA LYS A 7 -1.70 21.72 -28.11
C LYS A 7 -2.28 23.15 -28.06
N ALA A 8 -2.33 23.74 -26.86
CA ALA A 8 -2.69 25.15 -26.68
C ALA A 8 -1.84 26.12 -27.52
N ASP A 9 -0.61 25.73 -27.88
CA ASP A 9 0.28 26.47 -28.79
C ASP A 9 -0.23 26.54 -30.25
N ILE A 10 -1.08 25.60 -30.66
CA ILE A 10 -1.65 25.53 -32.01
C ILE A 10 -3.07 26.10 -32.04
N THR A 11 -3.86 25.85 -30.98
CA THR A 11 -5.25 26.31 -30.92
C THR A 11 -5.37 27.77 -30.47
N GLY A 12 -4.31 28.35 -29.90
CA GLY A 12 -4.34 29.70 -29.34
C GLY A 12 -5.13 29.81 -28.03
N GLU A 13 -5.59 28.68 -27.48
CA GLU A 13 -6.24 28.64 -26.17
C GLU A 13 -5.24 28.97 -25.06
N SER A 14 -5.67 29.74 -24.06
CA SER A 14 -4.82 30.05 -22.90
C SER A 14 -4.61 28.80 -22.04
N PRO A 15 -3.36 28.43 -21.70
CA PRO A 15 -3.09 27.36 -20.74
C PRO A 15 -3.67 27.68 -19.36
N GLY A 16 -4.23 26.68 -18.69
CA GLY A 16 -4.87 26.86 -17.38
C GLY A 16 -5.87 25.77 -17.04
N ALA A 17 -6.44 25.86 -15.83
CA ALA A 17 -7.49 24.96 -15.36
C ALA A 17 -8.81 25.72 -15.22
N GLU A 18 -9.88 25.13 -15.71
CA GLU A 18 -11.24 25.64 -15.60
C GLU A 18 -12.20 24.52 -15.16
N SER A 19 -13.31 24.91 -14.54
CA SER A 19 -14.41 23.99 -14.28
C SER A 19 -15.42 24.10 -15.41
N GLU A 20 -15.61 23.03 -16.18
CA GLU A 20 -16.56 22.98 -17.29
C GLU A 20 -17.45 21.74 -17.11
N ALA A 21 -18.77 21.92 -17.17
CA ALA A 21 -19.75 20.82 -17.10
C ALA A 21 -19.48 19.77 -16.01
N GLY A 22 -19.14 20.22 -14.80
CA GLY A 22 -18.93 19.35 -13.63
C GLY A 22 -17.61 18.57 -13.61
N HIS A 23 -16.66 18.89 -14.50
CA HIS A 23 -15.32 18.30 -14.52
C HIS A 23 -14.24 19.38 -14.67
N THR A 24 -13.04 19.07 -14.21
CA THR A 24 -11.89 19.95 -14.40
C THR A 24 -11.36 19.79 -15.82
N LEU A 25 -11.33 20.88 -16.58
CA LEU A 25 -10.67 20.96 -17.87
C LEU A 25 -9.31 21.65 -17.72
N ILE A 26 -8.24 21.00 -18.16
CA ILE A 26 -6.88 21.57 -18.16
C ILE A 26 -6.39 21.72 -19.59
N ARG A 27 -6.12 22.96 -19.99
CA ARG A 27 -5.52 23.29 -21.28
C ARG A 27 -4.02 23.46 -21.10
N LEU A 28 -3.23 22.78 -21.94
CA LEU A 28 -1.78 22.83 -21.88
C LEU A 28 -1.14 22.67 -23.26
N SER A 29 0.14 23.03 -23.35
CA SER A 29 1.00 22.61 -24.45
C SER A 29 2.14 21.77 -23.90
N ALA A 30 2.11 20.48 -24.20
CA ALA A 30 3.20 19.58 -23.85
C ALA A 30 4.50 19.93 -24.60
N ARG A 31 4.41 20.64 -25.73
CA ARG A 31 5.56 21.05 -26.53
C ARG A 31 6.28 22.24 -25.93
N THR A 32 5.54 23.28 -25.51
CA THR A 32 6.14 24.49 -24.94
C THR A 32 6.30 24.41 -23.43
N GLY A 33 5.65 23.44 -22.78
CA GLY A 33 5.61 23.30 -21.33
C GLY A 33 4.54 24.16 -20.65
N GLY A 34 3.83 25.03 -21.40
CA GLY A 34 2.78 25.88 -20.85
C GLY A 34 1.63 25.07 -20.26
N GLY A 35 1.26 25.35 -19.01
CA GLY A 35 0.15 24.67 -18.30
C GLY A 35 0.51 23.30 -17.69
N ILE A 36 1.75 22.81 -17.85
CA ILE A 36 2.20 21.55 -17.22
C ILE A 36 2.21 21.65 -15.70
N ASP A 37 2.61 22.81 -15.14
CA ASP A 37 2.64 23.01 -13.69
C ASP A 37 1.24 22.99 -13.08
N THR A 38 0.25 23.56 -13.78
CA THR A 38 -1.16 23.49 -13.41
C THR A 38 -1.66 22.06 -13.36
N LEU A 39 -1.30 21.23 -14.35
CA LEU A 39 -1.63 19.80 -14.34
C LEU A 39 -0.97 19.09 -13.15
N ARG A 40 0.30 19.38 -12.87
CA ARG A 40 1.03 18.75 -11.77
C ARG A 40 0.38 19.06 -10.42
N GLU A 41 0.00 20.31 -10.20
CA GLU A 41 -0.64 20.74 -8.96
C GLU A 41 -2.03 20.13 -8.80
N HIS A 42 -2.82 20.11 -9.87
CA HIS A 42 -4.13 19.44 -9.89
C HIS A 42 -4.03 17.94 -9.55
N LEU A 43 -3.03 17.25 -10.10
CA LEU A 43 -2.80 15.83 -9.79
C LEU A 43 -2.42 15.61 -8.33
N LYS A 44 -1.54 16.45 -7.77
CA LYS A 44 -1.18 16.36 -6.34
C LYS A 44 -2.41 16.51 -5.45
N GLN A 45 -3.24 17.51 -5.71
CA GLN A 45 -4.48 17.75 -4.96
C GLN A 45 -5.47 16.59 -5.13
N SER A 46 -5.66 16.11 -6.36
CA SER A 46 -6.60 15.02 -6.67
C SER A 46 -6.20 13.69 -6.04
N MET A 47 -4.90 13.44 -5.90
CA MET A 47 -4.37 12.24 -5.27
C MET A 47 -4.32 12.33 -3.73
N GLY A 48 -4.74 13.46 -3.14
CA GLY A 48 -4.61 13.69 -1.70
C GLY A 48 -3.15 13.71 -1.24
N PHE A 49 -2.24 14.15 -2.11
CA PHE A 49 -0.80 14.21 -1.85
C PHE A 49 -0.50 15.33 -0.84
N SER A 50 -0.62 15.02 0.44
CA SER A 50 -0.09 15.83 1.54
C SER A 50 1.40 15.50 1.65
N GLY A 51 2.29 16.46 1.39
CA GLY A 51 3.75 16.27 1.30
C GLY A 51 4.47 15.72 2.54
N ASN A 52 3.75 15.13 3.49
CA ASN A 52 4.29 14.49 4.69
C ASN A 52 4.30 12.97 4.49
N ILE A 53 5.31 12.48 3.78
CA ILE A 53 5.68 11.06 3.78
C ILE A 53 6.97 10.91 4.59
N GLU A 54 7.05 11.52 5.77
CA GLU A 54 7.99 11.07 6.78
C GLU A 54 7.39 9.81 7.42
N GLY A 55 7.87 8.65 6.97
CA GLY A 55 7.45 7.33 7.48
C GLY A 55 6.57 6.50 6.54
N GLY A 56 6.46 6.86 5.26
CA GLY A 56 5.67 6.09 4.29
C GLY A 56 6.25 4.71 4.04
N PHE A 57 5.78 3.71 4.78
CA PHE A 57 5.89 2.33 4.39
C PHE A 57 5.24 2.17 3.00
N ILE A 58 6.05 1.99 1.96
CA ILE A 58 5.56 1.60 0.63
C ILE A 58 5.19 0.12 0.72
N ALA A 59 4.02 -0.18 1.29
CA ALA A 59 3.44 -1.51 1.21
C ALA A 59 3.05 -1.76 -0.25
N ARG A 60 3.78 -2.67 -0.91
CA ARG A 60 3.40 -3.14 -2.24
C ARG A 60 2.13 -3.98 -2.12
N ARG A 61 1.40 -4.14 -3.23
CA ARG A 61 0.17 -4.97 -3.28
C ARG A 61 0.35 -6.34 -2.61
N ARG A 62 1.45 -7.04 -2.88
CA ARG A 62 1.78 -8.33 -2.25
C ARG A 62 1.83 -8.29 -0.71
N HIS A 63 2.29 -7.19 -0.11
CA HIS A 63 2.34 -7.07 1.35
C HIS A 63 0.93 -6.89 1.92
N LEU A 64 0.06 -6.18 1.20
CA LEU A 64 -1.35 -6.05 1.58
C LEU A 64 -2.07 -7.39 1.48
N GLU A 65 -1.86 -8.14 0.39
CA GLU A 65 -2.42 -9.48 0.19
C GLU A 65 -1.99 -10.44 1.32
N ALA A 66 -0.71 -10.45 1.69
CA ALA A 66 -0.19 -11.24 2.80
C ALA A 66 -0.82 -10.85 4.16
N LEU A 67 -1.02 -9.55 4.41
CA LEU A 67 -1.69 -9.07 5.63
C LEU A 67 -3.18 -9.44 5.67
N GLU A 68 -3.88 -9.34 4.54
CA GLU A 68 -5.29 -9.74 4.42
C GLU A 68 -5.45 -11.26 4.65
N LEU A 69 -4.56 -12.07 4.08
CA LEU A 69 -4.56 -13.51 4.25
C LEU A 69 -4.29 -13.89 5.72
N ALA A 70 -3.27 -13.28 6.34
CA ALA A 70 -2.98 -13.48 7.77
C ALA A 70 -4.18 -13.09 8.65
N GLY A 71 -4.82 -11.95 8.36
CA GLY A 71 -6.03 -11.51 9.07
C GLY A 71 -7.19 -12.49 8.94
N THR A 72 -7.35 -13.12 7.77
CA THR A 72 -8.38 -14.13 7.52
C THR A 72 -8.18 -15.36 8.42
N HIS A 73 -6.95 -15.89 8.46
CA HIS A 73 -6.61 -17.02 9.34
C HIS A 73 -6.79 -16.69 10.83
N LEU A 74 -6.42 -15.48 11.27
CA LEU A 74 -6.63 -15.05 12.65
C LEU A 74 -8.12 -15.01 13.03
N LEU A 75 -8.99 -14.54 12.12
CA LEU A 75 -10.43 -14.52 12.35
C LEU A 75 -11.02 -15.94 12.40
N GLN A 76 -10.56 -16.84 11.52
CA GLN A 76 -10.96 -18.24 11.50
C GLN A 76 -10.52 -18.98 12.77
N GLY A 77 -9.25 -18.84 13.17
CA GLY A 77 -8.72 -19.45 14.39
C GLY A 77 -9.43 -18.94 15.65
N ARG A 78 -9.77 -17.64 15.69
CA ARG A 78 -10.58 -17.09 16.78
C ARG A 78 -11.96 -17.74 16.84
N GLY A 79 -12.62 -17.94 15.69
CA GLY A 79 -13.91 -18.65 15.63
C GLY A 79 -13.78 -20.09 16.12
N GLN A 80 -12.79 -20.83 15.63
CA GLN A 80 -12.54 -22.22 16.04
C GLN A 80 -12.25 -22.35 17.56
N LEU A 81 -11.53 -21.40 18.15
CA LEU A 81 -11.27 -21.38 19.59
C LEU A 81 -12.55 -21.10 20.39
N LEU A 82 -13.32 -20.08 20.01
CA LEU A 82 -14.48 -19.64 20.76
C LEU A 82 -15.69 -20.59 20.61
N ASP A 83 -15.92 -21.09 19.40
CA ASP A 83 -17.11 -21.87 19.07
C ASP A 83 -16.91 -23.37 19.28
N ALA A 84 -15.73 -23.90 18.90
CA ALA A 84 -15.44 -25.32 18.94
C ALA A 84 -14.48 -25.72 20.08
N ARG A 85 -13.90 -24.76 20.81
CA ARG A 85 -12.83 -24.98 21.81
C ARG A 85 -11.66 -25.80 21.24
N ALA A 86 -11.45 -25.72 19.93
CA ALA A 86 -10.50 -26.54 19.20
C ALA A 86 -9.14 -25.83 19.16
N GLY A 87 -8.37 -25.98 20.23
CA GLY A 87 -7.03 -25.37 20.34
C GLY A 87 -6.06 -25.85 19.25
N GLU A 88 -6.22 -27.09 18.76
CA GLU A 88 -5.40 -27.64 17.67
C GLU A 88 -5.67 -26.96 16.33
N LEU A 89 -6.93 -26.60 16.04
CA LEU A 89 -7.28 -25.88 14.82
C LEU A 89 -6.79 -24.42 14.89
N LEU A 90 -6.94 -23.78 16.06
CA LEU A 90 -6.32 -22.45 16.29
C LEU A 90 -4.81 -22.49 16.04
N ALA A 91 -4.11 -23.53 16.52
CA ALA A 91 -2.67 -23.64 16.32
C ALA A 91 -2.29 -23.72 14.83
N GLU A 92 -3.08 -24.43 14.01
CA GLU A 92 -2.88 -24.49 12.56
C GLU A 92 -3.18 -23.15 11.88
N GLU A 93 -4.26 -22.46 12.25
CA GLU A 93 -4.57 -21.13 11.71
C GLU A 93 -3.49 -20.10 12.04
N LEU A 94 -2.92 -20.16 13.25
CA LEU A 94 -1.78 -19.32 13.64
C LEU A 94 -0.52 -19.64 12.81
N ARG A 95 -0.28 -20.92 12.49
CA ARG A 95 0.82 -21.34 11.63
C ARG A 95 0.67 -20.78 10.22
N LEU A 96 -0.54 -20.82 9.66
CA LEU A 96 -0.86 -20.27 8.33
C LEU A 96 -0.75 -18.74 8.31
N ALA A 97 -1.23 -18.06 9.36
CA ALA A 97 -1.07 -16.61 9.49
C ALA A 97 0.42 -16.21 9.54
N GLN A 98 1.25 -16.94 10.28
CA GLN A 98 2.69 -16.71 10.34
C GLN A 98 3.37 -16.93 8.99
N LEU A 99 2.95 -17.95 8.22
CA LEU A 99 3.50 -18.22 6.89
C LEU A 99 3.20 -17.05 5.93
N ALA A 100 1.96 -16.55 5.92
CA ALA A 100 1.58 -15.40 5.11
C ALA A 100 2.40 -14.14 5.49
N LEU A 101 2.60 -13.88 6.78
CA LEU A 101 3.44 -12.75 7.22
C LEU A 101 4.92 -12.92 6.84
N SER A 102 5.41 -14.16 6.76
CA SER A 102 6.79 -14.46 6.36
C SER A 102 7.05 -14.09 4.89
N GLU A 103 6.02 -14.02 4.03
CA GLU A 103 6.19 -13.49 2.67
C GLU A 103 6.57 -12.00 2.64
N ILE A 104 6.28 -11.26 3.71
CA ILE A 104 6.58 -9.83 3.82
C ILE A 104 8.01 -9.61 4.34
N THR A 105 8.42 -10.41 5.34
CA THR A 105 9.70 -10.24 6.03
C THR A 105 10.84 -11.11 5.45
N GLY A 106 10.51 -12.10 4.61
CA GLY A 106 11.38 -13.24 4.30
C GLY A 106 11.07 -14.43 5.22
N GLU A 107 11.46 -15.64 4.80
CA GLU A 107 11.26 -16.87 5.60
C GLU A 107 11.81 -16.68 7.01
N PHE A 108 10.95 -16.88 8.01
CA PHE A 108 11.34 -17.00 9.41
C PHE A 108 11.18 -18.47 9.80
N THR A 109 12.31 -19.18 9.78
CA THR A 109 12.35 -20.63 9.96
C THR A 109 12.26 -21.00 11.45
N ALA A 110 12.01 -22.28 11.73
CA ALA A 110 12.11 -22.79 13.10
C ALA A 110 13.50 -22.56 13.70
N ASP A 111 14.56 -22.62 12.87
CA ASP A 111 15.93 -22.32 13.30
C ASP A 111 16.14 -20.84 13.63
N ASP A 112 15.49 -19.91 12.92
CA ASP A 112 15.54 -18.48 13.25
C ASP A 112 14.85 -18.20 14.58
N LEU A 113 13.75 -18.90 14.86
CA LEU A 113 13.06 -18.83 16.15
C LEU A 113 13.93 -19.39 17.28
N LEU A 114 14.50 -20.58 17.09
CA LEU A 114 15.38 -21.21 18.08
C LEU A 114 16.63 -20.35 18.30
N GLY A 115 17.26 -19.89 17.23
CA GLY A 115 18.41 -18.97 17.28
C GLY A 115 18.09 -17.71 18.07
N ARG A 116 16.89 -17.13 17.92
CA ARG A 116 16.48 -15.96 18.69
C ARG A 116 16.18 -16.28 20.15
N ILE A 117 15.54 -17.41 20.46
CA ILE A 117 15.29 -17.87 21.83
C ILE A 117 16.62 -18.13 22.55
N PHE A 118 17.60 -18.73 21.87
CA PHE A 118 18.91 -19.07 22.44
C PHE A 118 19.96 -17.97 22.33
N SER A 119 19.73 -16.93 21.50
CA SER A 119 20.66 -15.78 21.36
C SER A 119 20.82 -14.97 22.65
N SER A 120 19.85 -15.05 23.57
CA SER A 120 19.89 -14.41 24.88
C SER A 120 20.46 -15.32 25.98
N PHE A 121 20.70 -16.61 25.69
CA PHE A 121 21.41 -17.50 26.61
C PHE A 121 22.90 -17.41 26.31
N CYS A 122 23.66 -16.74 27.18
CA CYS A 122 25.11 -16.84 27.15
C CYS A 122 25.50 -18.32 27.29
N ILE A 123 25.95 -18.95 26.19
CA ILE A 123 26.65 -20.23 26.26
C ILE A 123 27.99 -19.91 26.92
N GLY A 124 28.04 -20.12 28.24
CA GLY A 124 29.26 -20.01 29.02
C GLY A 124 30.36 -20.86 28.41
N LYS A 125 31.53 -20.26 28.24
CA LYS A 125 32.79 -21.02 28.21
C LYS A 125 33.03 -21.66 29.57
#